data_AF-A0A851TJG9-F1
#
_entry.id   AF-A0A851TJG9-F1
#
_cell.length_a   1.000
_cell.length_b   1.000
_cell.length_c   1.000
_cell.angle_alpha   90.00
_cell.angle_beta   90.00
_cell.angle_gamma   90.00
#
_symmetry.space_group_name_H-M   'P 1'
#
loop_
_entity.id
_entity.type
_entity.pdbx_description
1 polymer ?
#
loop_
_entity_poly.entity_id
_entity_poly.type
_entity_poly.pdbx_seq_one_letter_code
_entity_poly.pdbx_strand_id
1 'polypeptide(L)'
;LQDKVASIYESPGFFLGLDPIPGAIEAMQEMMLMPDTQVFICTSPLRNYEHCVLEKYKWVEKHLGPEFVERIILTRDKTVVSADLLFDDKDTIRGAELNPSWEHILFTCCHNKHIELKPPRRRLLSWADDWRAIVESKRRK
;
A
#
# COMPACT_ATOMS: atom_id res chain seq x y z
N LEU A 1 -23.02 7.88 -13.95
CA LEU A 1 -22.81 7.27 -12.61
C LEU A 1 -21.34 7.31 -12.20
N GLN A 2 -20.41 6.91 -13.10
CA GLN A 2 -18.97 7.01 -12.86
C GLN A 2 -18.49 8.44 -12.54
N ASP A 3 -18.95 9.44 -13.28
CA ASP A 3 -18.55 10.84 -13.04
C ASP A 3 -18.99 11.36 -11.66
N LYS A 4 -20.14 10.87 -11.16
CA LYS A 4 -20.63 11.20 -9.80
C LYS A 4 -19.81 10.53 -8.70
N VAL A 5 -19.25 9.35 -8.95
CA VAL A 5 -18.36 8.68 -8.00
C VAL A 5 -16.98 9.34 -8.05
N ALA A 6 -16.51 9.73 -9.24
CA ALA A 6 -15.27 10.47 -9.41
C ALA A 6 -15.29 11.80 -8.67
N SER A 7 -16.37 12.57 -8.78
CA SER A 7 -16.51 13.83 -8.04
C SER A 7 -16.42 13.69 -6.52
N ILE A 8 -16.71 12.50 -5.96
CA ILE A 8 -16.57 12.25 -4.52
C ILE A 8 -15.09 12.11 -4.16
N TYR A 9 -14.36 11.20 -4.81
CA TYR A 9 -12.96 10.96 -4.45
C TYR A 9 -11.98 12.03 -4.96
N GLU A 10 -12.43 12.89 -5.87
CA GLU A 10 -11.68 14.08 -6.31
C GLU A 10 -11.98 15.33 -5.47
N SER A 11 -12.92 15.25 -4.51
CA SER A 11 -13.28 16.40 -3.68
C SER A 11 -12.21 16.72 -2.62
N PRO A 12 -12.04 18.00 -2.25
CA PRO A 12 -11.15 18.40 -1.16
C PRO A 12 -11.49 17.68 0.15
N GLY A 13 -10.45 17.21 0.83
CA GLY A 13 -10.54 16.52 2.12
C GLY A 13 -10.88 15.04 2.02
N PHE A 14 -11.16 14.50 0.82
CA PHE A 14 -11.52 13.09 0.68
C PHE A 14 -10.40 12.17 1.18
N PHE A 15 -9.16 12.39 0.73
CA PHE A 15 -8.03 11.52 1.10
C PHE A 15 -7.60 11.76 2.55
N LEU A 16 -7.60 13.01 3.00
CA LEU A 16 -7.25 13.36 4.37
C LEU A 16 -8.27 12.84 5.40
N GLY A 17 -9.53 12.70 4.99
CA GLY A 17 -10.64 12.24 5.82
C GLY A 17 -10.81 10.72 5.90
N LEU A 18 -9.98 9.92 5.21
CA LEU A 18 -10.06 8.47 5.28
C LEU A 18 -9.64 7.95 6.67
N ASP A 19 -10.38 6.96 7.18
CA ASP A 19 -9.97 6.26 8.39
C ASP A 19 -8.87 5.23 8.09
N PRO A 20 -7.91 5.02 9.02
CA PRO A 20 -6.97 3.92 8.92
C PRO A 20 -7.68 2.56 8.88
N ILE A 21 -7.11 1.61 8.12
CA ILE A 21 -7.53 0.21 8.18
C ILE A 21 -7.16 -0.33 9.58
N PRO A 22 -8.05 -1.10 10.25
CA PRO A 22 -7.75 -1.70 11.55
C PRO A 22 -6.43 -2.46 11.57
N GLY A 23 -5.57 -2.18 12.55
CA GLY A 23 -4.25 -2.80 12.73
C GLY A 23 -3.15 -2.26 11.80
N ALA A 24 -3.46 -1.40 10.84
CA ALA A 24 -2.47 -0.95 9.86
C ALA A 24 -1.40 -0.02 10.46
N ILE A 25 -1.80 0.86 11.39
CA ILE A 25 -0.89 1.82 12.02
C ILE A 25 0.09 1.07 12.91
N GLU A 26 -0.42 0.14 13.72
CA GLU A 26 0.36 -0.70 14.62
C GLU A 26 1.32 -1.59 13.84
N ALA A 27 0.85 -2.27 12.78
CA ALA A 27 1.70 -3.11 11.95
C ALA A 27 2.83 -2.33 11.27
N MET A 28 2.55 -1.10 10.79
CA MET A 28 3.57 -0.23 10.18
C MET A 28 4.65 0.18 11.19
N GLN A 29 4.25 0.57 12.40
CA GLN A 29 5.17 0.92 13.49
C GLN A 29 6.00 -0.30 13.92
N GLU A 30 5.37 -1.47 14.05
CA GLU A 30 6.06 -2.71 14.38
C GLU A 30 7.06 -3.12 13.29
N MET A 31 6.69 -3.05 12.00
CA MET A 31 7.59 -3.32 10.88
C MET A 31 8.80 -2.38 10.86
N MET A 32 8.61 -1.11 11.20
CA MET A 32 9.68 -0.12 11.29
C MET A 32 10.71 -0.42 12.39
N LEU A 33 10.29 -1.10 13.47
CA LEU A 33 11.14 -1.49 14.58
C LEU A 33 11.82 -2.85 14.37
N MET A 34 11.43 -3.61 13.33
CA MET A 34 12.05 -4.89 13.04
C MET A 34 13.51 -4.71 12.58
N PRO A 35 14.47 -5.47 13.13
CA PRO A 35 15.86 -5.43 12.68
C PRO A 35 15.96 -5.72 11.19
N ASP A 36 16.88 -5.07 10.49
CA ASP A 36 17.15 -5.30 9.05
C ASP A 36 15.89 -5.18 8.16
N THR A 37 14.95 -4.31 8.53
CA THR A 37 13.69 -4.09 7.79
C THR A 37 13.57 -2.63 7.37
N GLN A 38 13.29 -2.40 6.09
CA GLN A 38 13.02 -1.07 5.55
C GLN A 38 11.57 -1.02 5.06
N VAL A 39 10.83 -0.02 5.54
CA VAL A 39 9.43 0.18 5.19
C VAL A 39 9.26 1.48 4.40
N PHE A 40 8.50 1.42 3.32
CA PHE A 40 8.13 2.55 2.47
C PHE A 40 6.63 2.52 2.15
N ILE A 41 6.01 3.68 2.06
CA ILE A 41 4.62 3.84 1.60
C ILE A 41 4.64 4.09 0.10
N CYS A 42 4.46 3.04 -0.71
CA CYS A 42 4.39 3.15 -2.16
C CYS A 42 2.95 3.34 -2.63
N THR A 43 2.56 4.57 -2.99
CA THR A 43 1.17 4.94 -3.32
C THR A 43 1.07 5.62 -4.69
N SER A 44 -0.08 5.46 -5.35
CA SER A 44 -0.34 6.11 -6.64
C SER A 44 -1.27 7.31 -6.48
N PRO A 45 -0.96 8.47 -7.07
CA PRO A 45 -1.89 9.59 -7.10
C PRO A 45 -3.00 9.34 -8.11
N LEU A 46 -4.13 10.04 -7.94
CA LEU A 46 -5.12 10.18 -9.01
C LEU A 46 -4.53 10.96 -10.20
N ARG A 47 -5.20 10.89 -11.36
CA ARG A 47 -4.88 11.77 -12.50
C ARG A 47 -5.25 13.22 -12.18
N ASN A 48 -6.44 13.43 -11.61
CA ASN A 48 -6.82 14.70 -11.01
C ASN A 48 -6.18 14.78 -9.62
N TYR A 49 -4.96 15.32 -9.56
CA TYR A 49 -4.08 15.18 -8.41
C TYR A 49 -4.23 16.26 -7.34
N GLU A 50 -4.99 17.33 -7.64
CA GLU A 50 -5.07 18.58 -6.86
C GLU A 50 -5.33 18.34 -5.37
N HIS A 51 -6.33 17.50 -5.07
CA HIS A 51 -6.72 17.14 -3.70
C HIS A 51 -6.21 15.75 -3.27
N CYS A 52 -5.30 15.15 -4.04
CA CYS A 52 -4.82 13.79 -3.79
C CYS A 52 -3.41 13.78 -3.18
N VAL A 53 -2.47 14.49 -3.81
CA VAL A 53 -1.04 14.35 -3.48
C VAL A 53 -0.74 14.91 -2.10
N LEU A 54 -1.05 16.18 -1.85
CA LEU A 54 -0.77 16.82 -0.56
C LEU A 54 -1.55 16.17 0.59
N GLU A 55 -2.79 15.76 0.34
CA GLU A 55 -3.62 15.12 1.36
C GLU A 55 -3.07 13.76 1.79
N LYS A 56 -2.47 12.99 0.88
CA LYS A 56 -1.77 11.74 1.25
C LYS A 56 -0.59 12.00 2.19
N TYR A 57 0.20 13.05 1.93
CA TYR A 57 1.31 13.44 2.83
C TYR A 57 0.78 13.83 4.22
N LYS A 58 -0.25 14.69 4.26
CA LYS A 58 -0.90 15.10 5.52
C LYS A 58 -1.55 13.93 6.27
N TRP A 59 -2.13 12.98 5.55
CA TRP A 59 -2.73 11.79 6.16
C TRP A 59 -1.66 10.93 6.84
N VAL A 60 -0.54 10.69 6.15
CA VAL A 60 0.58 9.94 6.71
C VAL A 60 1.15 10.66 7.94
N GLU A 61 1.40 11.98 7.84
CA GLU A 61 1.87 12.76 8.99
C GLU A 61 0.93 12.68 10.18
N LYS A 62 -0.39 12.83 9.96
CA LYS A 62 -1.42 12.79 10.99
C LYS A 62 -1.51 11.45 11.71
N HIS A 63 -1.37 10.33 11.00
CA HIS A 63 -1.65 8.99 11.53
C HIS A 63 -0.40 8.18 11.88
N LEU A 64 0.72 8.43 11.20
CA LEU A 64 1.97 7.68 11.36
C LEU A 64 3.13 8.55 11.86
N GLY A 65 3.02 9.88 11.76
CA GLY A 65 4.06 10.82 12.18
C GLY A 65 5.01 11.24 11.05
N PRO A 66 5.86 12.26 11.30
CA PRO A 66 6.71 12.88 10.29
C PRO A 66 7.78 11.92 9.71
N GLU A 67 8.26 10.97 10.50
CA GLU A 67 9.24 9.97 10.06
C GLU A 67 8.75 9.08 8.91
N PHE A 68 7.43 8.82 8.85
CA PHE A 68 6.83 8.07 7.74
C PHE A 68 6.61 8.93 6.50
N VAL A 69 6.58 10.27 6.64
CA VAL A 69 6.46 11.18 5.49
C VAL A 69 7.71 11.08 4.61
N GLU A 70 8.89 10.96 5.20
CA GLU A 70 10.17 10.75 4.50
C GLU A 70 10.24 9.42 3.75
N ARG A 71 9.29 8.51 4.01
CA ARG A 71 9.21 7.15 3.45
C ARG A 71 8.13 7.00 2.39
N ILE A 72 7.53 8.10 1.94
CA ILE A 72 6.52 8.09 0.88
C ILE A 72 7.21 8.00 -0.48
N ILE A 73 6.82 7.01 -1.28
CA ILE A 73 7.12 6.92 -2.70
C ILE A 73 5.81 7.10 -3.46
N LEU A 74 5.65 8.26 -4.10
CA LEU A 74 4.46 8.59 -4.87
C LEU A 74 4.71 8.32 -6.36
N THR A 75 4.10 7.25 -6.89
CA THR A 75 4.31 6.83 -8.29
C THR A 75 3.07 6.20 -8.90
N ARG A 76 2.83 6.44 -10.18
CA ARG A 76 1.80 5.75 -10.97
C ARG A 76 2.26 4.36 -11.45
N ASP A 77 3.57 4.13 -11.44
CA ASP A 77 4.18 2.86 -11.82
C ASP A 77 4.99 2.32 -10.63
N LYS A 78 4.46 1.29 -9.97
CA LYS A 78 5.15 0.64 -8.84
C LYS A 78 6.15 -0.42 -9.30
N THR A 79 6.13 -0.80 -10.57
CA THR A 79 7.00 -1.86 -11.11
C THR A 79 8.47 -1.42 -11.15
N VAL A 80 8.71 -0.12 -11.28
CA VAL A 80 10.05 0.49 -11.28
C VAL A 80 10.61 0.73 -9.86
N VAL A 81 9.82 0.50 -8.81
CA VAL A 81 10.28 0.61 -7.42
C VAL A 81 10.80 -0.75 -6.97
N SER A 82 12.07 -0.81 -6.60
CA SER A 82 12.68 -2.05 -6.11
C SER A 82 12.39 -2.27 -4.63
N ALA A 83 11.93 -3.48 -4.29
CA ALA A 83 11.71 -3.98 -2.93
C ALA A 83 11.66 -5.52 -2.95
N ASP A 84 11.62 -6.15 -1.77
CA ASP A 84 11.40 -7.60 -1.63
C ASP A 84 9.92 -7.99 -1.65
N LEU A 85 9.07 -7.11 -1.12
CA LEU A 85 7.63 -7.32 -0.93
C LEU A 85 6.86 -6.07 -1.32
N LEU A 86 5.68 -6.27 -1.91
CA LEU A 86 4.67 -5.23 -2.10
C LEU A 86 3.33 -5.72 -1.58
N PHE A 87 2.86 -5.16 -0.46
CA PHE A 87 1.51 -5.36 0.04
C PHE A 87 0.58 -4.35 -0.63
N ASP A 88 -0.37 -4.84 -1.43
CA ASP A 88 -1.25 -3.98 -2.24
C ASP A 88 -2.56 -4.71 -2.55
N ASP A 89 -3.68 -4.00 -2.51
CA ASP A 89 -5.01 -4.56 -2.73
C ASP A 89 -5.39 -4.67 -4.21
N LYS A 90 -4.64 -4.05 -5.12
CA LYS A 90 -4.85 -4.22 -6.55
C LYS A 90 -4.48 -5.64 -6.96
N ASP A 91 -5.42 -6.31 -7.61
CA ASP A 91 -5.30 -7.71 -8.04
C ASP A 91 -4.06 -7.97 -8.91
N THR A 92 -3.75 -7.05 -9.83
CA THR A 92 -2.65 -7.16 -10.78
C THR A 92 -1.99 -5.80 -10.95
N ILE A 93 -0.70 -5.73 -10.63
CA ILE A 93 0.12 -4.53 -10.78
C ILE A 93 0.97 -4.69 -12.04
N ARG A 94 0.89 -3.72 -12.94
CA ARG A 94 1.58 -3.69 -14.23
C ARG A 94 2.18 -2.31 -14.45
N GLY A 95 3.24 -2.25 -15.23
CA GLY A 95 3.98 -1.04 -15.52
C GLY A 95 5.06 -1.30 -16.57
N ALA A 96 6.10 -0.46 -16.56
CA ALA A 96 7.21 -0.53 -17.49
C ALA A 96 8.13 -1.74 -17.23
N GLU A 97 8.32 -2.13 -15.97
CA GLU A 97 9.12 -3.31 -15.63
C GLU A 97 8.27 -4.57 -15.74
N LEU A 98 8.72 -5.52 -16.56
CA LEU A 98 8.02 -6.77 -16.84
C LEU A 98 8.17 -7.78 -15.70
N ASN A 99 9.30 -7.72 -14.98
CA ASN A 99 9.61 -8.60 -13.86
C ASN A 99 9.98 -7.75 -12.62
N PRO A 100 8.99 -7.17 -11.92
CA PRO A 100 9.26 -6.38 -10.72
C PRO A 100 10.03 -7.20 -9.68
N SER A 101 10.95 -6.57 -8.96
CA SER A 101 11.81 -7.27 -7.99
C SER A 101 11.04 -7.84 -6.80
N TRP A 102 9.91 -7.20 -6.45
CA TRP A 102 9.12 -7.55 -5.28
C TRP A 102 8.17 -8.72 -5.55
N GLU A 103 7.94 -9.51 -4.51
CA GLU A 103 6.78 -10.40 -4.50
C GLU A 103 5.52 -9.63 -4.10
N HIS A 104 4.48 -9.73 -4.94
CA HIS A 104 3.16 -9.17 -4.64
C HIS A 104 2.43 -10.00 -3.59
N ILE A 105 2.13 -9.39 -2.45
CA ILE A 105 1.22 -9.93 -1.45
C ILE A 105 -0.11 -9.22 -1.61
N LEU A 106 -1.13 -9.94 -2.08
CA LEU A 106 -2.45 -9.34 -2.29
C LEU A 106 -3.10 -9.05 -0.93
N PHE A 107 -3.27 -7.77 -0.60
CA PHE A 107 -4.00 -7.37 0.60
C PHE A 107 -5.50 -7.47 0.36
N THR A 108 -6.24 -8.10 1.27
CA THR A 108 -7.67 -8.35 1.03
C THR A 108 -8.51 -7.08 1.19
N CYS A 109 -9.37 -6.83 0.21
CA CYS A 109 -10.32 -5.72 0.19
C CYS A 109 -11.66 -6.19 -0.38
N CYS A 110 -12.71 -5.40 -0.19
CA CYS A 110 -14.08 -5.75 -0.60
C CYS A 110 -14.20 -6.11 -2.08
N HIS A 111 -13.38 -5.48 -2.93
CA HIS A 111 -13.38 -5.66 -4.39
C HIS A 111 -12.53 -6.84 -4.87
N ASN A 112 -11.63 -7.40 -4.05
CA ASN A 112 -10.73 -8.49 -4.48
C ASN A 112 -10.94 -9.82 -3.72
N LYS A 113 -11.84 -9.85 -2.73
CA LYS A 113 -12.08 -11.03 -1.88
C LYS A 113 -12.53 -12.30 -2.63
N HIS A 114 -13.11 -12.13 -3.81
CA HIS A 114 -13.60 -13.22 -4.66
C HIS A 114 -12.52 -13.75 -5.61
N ILE A 115 -11.34 -13.14 -5.64
CA ILE A 115 -10.26 -13.52 -6.53
C ILE A 115 -9.50 -14.71 -5.93
N GLU A 116 -9.56 -15.84 -6.61
CA GLU A 116 -8.78 -17.03 -6.31
C GLU A 116 -7.31 -16.83 -6.75
N LEU A 117 -6.39 -17.03 -5.81
CA LEU A 117 -4.96 -16.97 -6.09
C LEU A 117 -4.42 -18.36 -6.43
N LYS A 118 -3.69 -18.44 -7.53
CA LYS A 118 -2.90 -19.63 -7.87
C LYS A 118 -1.52 -19.55 -7.22
N PRO A 119 -1.00 -20.66 -6.67
CA PRO A 119 0.40 -20.71 -6.20
C PRO A 119 1.36 -20.25 -7.31
N PRO A 120 2.44 -19.52 -6.97
CA PRO A 120 2.94 -19.22 -5.62
C PRO A 120 2.40 -17.91 -5.00
N ARG A 121 1.36 -17.28 -5.57
CA ARG A 121 0.86 -15.98 -5.06
C ARG A 121 0.29 -16.11 -3.64
N ARG A 122 0.59 -15.13 -2.79
CA ARG A 122 0.13 -15.07 -1.40
C ARG A 122 -0.87 -13.93 -1.18
N ARG A 123 -1.69 -14.07 -0.14
CA ARG A 123 -2.70 -13.11 0.31
C ARG A 123 -2.49 -12.82 1.80
N LEU A 124 -2.68 -11.57 2.19
CA LEU A 124 -2.88 -11.17 3.58
C LEU A 124 -4.37 -10.80 3.75
N LEU A 125 -5.10 -11.44 4.67
CA LEU A 125 -6.53 -11.18 4.85
C LEU A 125 -6.77 -9.89 5.63
N SER A 126 -5.91 -9.63 6.61
CA SER A 126 -5.95 -8.43 7.44
C SER A 126 -4.60 -8.18 8.11
N TRP A 127 -4.42 -7.02 8.75
CA TRP A 127 -3.24 -6.77 9.58
C TRP A 127 -3.22 -7.56 10.89
N ALA A 128 -4.31 -8.24 11.26
CA ALA A 128 -4.34 -9.19 12.38
C ALA A 128 -3.75 -10.57 12.00
N ASP A 129 -3.54 -10.82 10.71
CA ASP A 129 -2.90 -12.05 10.23
C ASP A 129 -1.37 -11.98 10.45
N ASP A 130 -0.70 -13.11 10.25
CA ASP A 130 0.75 -13.25 10.42
C ASP A 130 1.55 -12.64 9.24
N TRP A 131 1.50 -11.31 9.13
CA TRP A 131 2.33 -10.55 8.19
C TRP A 131 3.83 -10.69 8.50
N ARG A 132 4.19 -10.95 9.77
CA ARG A 132 5.59 -11.14 10.20
C ARG A 132 6.21 -12.34 9.52
N ALA A 133 5.53 -13.48 9.48
CA ALA A 133 6.02 -14.66 8.77
C ALA A 133 6.26 -14.39 7.27
N ILE A 134 5.47 -13.51 6.64
CA ILE A 134 5.68 -13.11 5.25
C ILE A 134 6.98 -12.29 5.12
N VAL A 135 7.20 -11.30 5.98
CA VAL A 135 8.43 -10.51 6.00
C VAL A 135 9.65 -11.40 6.28
N GLU A 136 9.58 -12.26 7.29
CA GLU A 136 10.67 -13.17 7.67
C GLU A 136 10.98 -14.21 6.58
N SER A 137 10.00 -14.61 5.76
CA SER A 137 10.23 -15.52 4.63
C SER A 137 11.22 -14.97 3.60
N LYS A 138 11.46 -13.64 3.58
CA LYS A 138 12.46 -13.00 2.71
C LYS A 138 13.86 -12.95 3.27
N ARG A 139 14.02 -13.08 4.59
CA ARG A 139 15.33 -13.04 5.26
C ARG A 139 16.19 -14.28 5.00
N ARG A 140 15.58 -15.39 4.58
CA ARG A 140 16.24 -16.70 4.43
C ARG A 140 16.97 -16.88 3.10
N LYS A 141 17.50 -15.81 2.51
CA LYS A 141 18.32 -15.87 1.30
C LYS A 141 19.72 -15.35 1.54
#